data_AF-A0A0U3DN69-F1
#
_entry.id   AF-A0A0U3DN69-F1
#
_cell.length_a   1.000
_cell.length_b   1.000
_cell.length_c   1.000
_cell.angle_alpha   90.00
_cell.angle_beta   90.00
_cell.angle_gamma   90.00
#
_symmetry.space_group_name_H-M   'P 1'
#
loop_
_entity.id
_entity.type
_entity.pdbx_description
1 polymer ?
#
loop_
_entity_poly.entity_id
_entity_poly.type
_entity_poly.pdbx_seq_one_letter_code
_entity_poly.pdbx_strand_id
1 'polypeptide(L)' 'MIPIRCLSCGKPVSAYFDEYNRRVADGEKSKDVLDDLGLTRYCCRRMLISHVQTWE' A
#
# COMPACT_ATOMS: atom_id res chain seq x y z
N MET A 1 9.98 -2.42 -6.79
CA MET A 1 10.16 -1.10 -6.13
C MET A 1 8.86 -0.29 -6.18
N ILE A 2 8.37 0.21 -5.04
CA ILE A 2 7.21 1.11 -4.93
C ILE A 2 7.69 2.56 -4.73
N PRO A 3 6.97 3.59 -5.20
CA PRO A 3 7.31 4.97 -4.87
C PRO A 3 7.43 5.19 -3.35
N ILE A 4 8.49 5.88 -2.92
CA ILE A 4 8.73 6.18 -1.49
C ILE A 4 7.58 6.98 -0.90
N ARG A 5 7.07 7.95 -1.67
CA ARG A 5 5.94 8.81 -1.32
C ARG A 5 4.80 8.65 -2.32
N CYS A 6 3.58 8.87 -1.86
CA CYS A 6 2.42 8.95 -2.74
C CYS A 6 2.55 10.14 -3.70
N LEU A 7 2.26 9.91 -4.98
CA LEU A 7 2.38 10.89 -6.04
C LEU A 7 1.41 12.08 -5.90
N SER A 8 0.33 11.94 -5.13
CA SER A 8 -0.65 13.03 -4.92
C SER A 8 -0.52 13.67 -3.54
N CYS A 9 -0.49 12.86 -2.47
CA CYS A 9 -0.54 13.35 -1.09
C CYS A 9 0.85 13.60 -0.48
N GLY A 10 1.93 13.08 -1.07
CA GLY A 10 3.28 13.15 -0.52
C GLY A 10 3.54 12.31 0.74
N LYS A 11 2.52 11.63 1.29
CA LYS A 11 2.66 10.72 2.44
C LYS A 11 3.67 9.61 2.10
N PRO A 12 4.61 9.25 2.99
CA PRO A 12 5.48 8.08 2.78
C PRO A 12 4.61 6.83 2.73
N VAL A 13 4.68 6.07 1.64
CA VAL A 13 3.87 4.86 1.41
C VAL A 13 4.70 3.59 1.32
N SER A 14 6.00 3.69 1.02
CA SER A 14 6.87 2.51 0.88
C SER A 14 7.02 1.71 2.16
N ALA A 15 7.00 2.35 3.33
CA ALA A 15 7.14 1.69 4.62
C ALA A 15 6.00 0.70 4.92
N TYR A 16 4.83 0.90 4.33
CA TYR A 16 3.63 0.08 4.58
C TYR A 16 3.46 -1.06 3.57
N PHE A 17 4.28 -1.09 2.52
CA PHE A 17 4.08 -2.00 1.39
C PHE A 17 4.37 -3.46 1.73
N ASP A 18 5.47 -3.74 2.45
CA ASP A 18 5.82 -5.12 2.83
C ASP A 18 4.78 -5.74 3.75
N GLU A 19 4.29 -4.96 4.72
CA GLU A 19 3.24 -5.40 5.64
C GLU A 19 1.91 -5.61 4.91
N TYR A 20 1.52 -4.68 4.04
CA TYR A 20 0.33 -4.82 3.21
C TYR A 20 0.37 -6.09 2.36
N ASN A 21 1.49 -6.37 1.69
CA ASN A 21 1.64 -7.56 0.86
C ASN A 21 1.58 -8.86 1.66
N ARG A 22 2.22 -8.91 2.84
CA ARG A 22 2.16 -10.09 3.72
C ARG A 22 0.73 -10.38 4.15
N ARG A 23 0.02 -9.38 4.66
CA ARG A 23 -1.37 -9.56 5.15
C ARG A 23 -2.35 -9.91 4.03
N VAL A 24 -2.17 -9.32 2.84
CA VAL A 24 -2.97 -9.69 1.66
C VAL A 24 -2.64 -11.11 1.19
N ALA A 25 -1.38 -11.55 1.26
CA ALA A 25 -0.99 -12.92 0.94
C ALA A 25 -1.55 -13.94 1.96
N ASP A 26 -1.69 -13.54 3.23
CA ASP A 26 -2.32 -14.33 4.29
C ASP A 26 -3.85 -14.43 4.14
N GLY A 27 -4.44 -13.74 3.15
CA GLY A 27 -5.86 -13.80 2.81
C GLY A 27 -6.72 -12.74 3.51
N GLU A 28 -6.12 -11.75 4.18
CA GLU A 28 -6.86 -10.61 4.70
C GLU A 28 -7.41 -9.73 3.57
N LYS A 29 -8.59 -9.14 3.79
CA LYS A 29 -9.18 -8.22 2.82
C LYS A 29 -8.35 -6.95 2.75
N SER A 30 -7.94 -6.58 1.53
CA SER A 30 -7.12 -5.38 1.29
C SER A 30 -7.70 -4.10 1.91
N LYS A 31 -9.03 -3.96 1.98
CA LYS A 31 -9.67 -2.80 2.60
C LYS A 31 -9.33 -2.69 4.09
N ASP A 32 -9.50 -3.79 4.82
CA ASP A 32 -9.34 -3.84 6.27
C ASP A 32 -7.86 -3.62 6.64
N VAL A 33 -6.94 -4.21 5.87
CA VAL A 33 -5.49 -3.97 6.00
C VAL A 33 -5.14 -2.50 5.79
N LEU A 34 -5.68 -1.86 4.76
CA LEU A 34 -5.41 -0.44 4.47
C LEU A 34 -6.00 0.50 5.55
N ASP A 35 -7.14 0.12 6.14
CA ASP A 35 -7.75 0.85 7.25
C ASP A 35 -6.88 0.74 8.52
N ASP A 36 -6.38 -0.47 8.81
CA ASP A 36 -5.51 -0.74 9.97
C ASP A 36 -4.14 -0.05 9.85
N LEU A 37 -3.58 0.01 8.65
CA LEU A 37 -2.35 0.77 8.33
C LEU A 37 -2.54 2.31 8.40
N GLY A 38 -3.75 2.80 8.70
CA GLY A 38 -4.04 4.23 8.83
C GLY A 38 -3.96 5.01 7.52
N LEU A 39 -4.19 4.35 6.38
CA LEU A 39 -4.17 4.96 5.05
C LEU A 39 -5.54 5.51 4.68
N THR A 40 -5.99 6.58 5.32
CA THR A 40 -7.36 7.11 5.13
C THR A 40 -7.66 7.61 3.72
N ARG A 41 -6.69 8.25 3.04
CA ARG A 41 -6.91 8.89 1.73
C ARG A 41 -6.80 7.90 0.57
N TYR A 42 -7.76 7.96 -0.35
CA TYR A 42 -7.80 7.10 -1.55
C TYR A 42 -6.54 7.21 -2.41
N CYS A 43 -5.93 8.39 -2.51
CA CYS A 43 -4.74 8.61 -3.33
C CYS A 43 -3.52 7.85 -2.78
N CYS A 44 -3.39 7.75 -1.46
CA CYS A 44 -2.31 6.99 -0.84
C CYS A 44 -2.62 5.47 -0.89
N ARG A 45 -3.91 5.04 -0.80
CA ARG A 45 -4.34 3.64 -0.96
C ARG A 45 -4.12 3.08 -2.37
N ARG A 46 -4.44 3.87 -3.41
CA ARG A 46 -4.24 3.50 -4.82
C ARG A 46 -2.80 3.05 -5.08
N MET A 47 -1.83 3.66 -4.39
CA MET A 47 -0.43 3.32 -4.59
C MET A 47 -0.07 1.91 -4.18
N LEU A 48 -0.77 1.32 -3.20
CA LEU A 48 -0.55 -0.05 -2.75
C LEU A 48 -1.39 -1.05 -3.55
N ILE A 49 -2.66 -0.70 -3.82
CA ILE A 49 -3.61 -1.59 -4.54
C ILE A 49 -3.17 -1.83 -5.98
N SER A 50 -2.75 -0.78 -6.69
CA SER A 50 -2.40 -0.85 -8.11
C SER A 50 -0.91 -1.08 -8.34
N HIS A 51 -0.12 -1.37 -7.30
CA HIS A 51 1.29 -1.66 -7.47
C HIS A 51 1.47 -3.05 -8.06
N VAL A 52 2.29 -3.15 -9.09
CA VAL A 52 2.76 -4.42 -9.64
C VAL A 52 4.27 -4.46 -9.44
N GLN A 53 4.75 -5.48 -8.73
CA GLN A 53 6.18 -5.74 -8.64
C GLN A 53 6.66 -6.32 -9.97
N THR A 54 7.26 -5.47 -10.81
CA THR A 54 7.87 -5.86 -12.09
C THR A 54 9.38 -6.08 -12.02
N TRP A 55 9.95 -5.99 -10.82
CA TRP A 55 11.38 -6.15 -10.58
C TRP A 55 11.53 -7.39 -9.70
N GLU A 56 11.77 -8.53 -10.34
CA GLU A 56 12.46 -9.67 -9.71
C GLU A 56 13.95 -9.37 -9.61
#